data_AF-A0A6U9YYT3-F1
#
_entry.id   AF-A0A6U9YYT3-F1
#
_cell.length_a   1.000
_cell.length_b   1.000
_cell.length_c   1.000
_cell.angle_alpha   90.00
_cell.angle_beta   90.00
_cell.angle_gamma   90.00
#
_symmetry.space_group_name_H-M   'P 1'
#
loop_
_entity.id
_entity.type
_entity.pdbx_description
1 polymer ?
#
loop_
_entity_poly.entity_id
_entity_poly.type
_entity_poly.pdbx_seq_one_letter_code
_entity_poly.pdbx_strand_id
1 'polypeptide(L)'
;MMQYNKIVLLYFFLGGATVILNTLMQRRFFSFVDIPVAKDMVAMTNTSYFGNLRNFPSLSSLVHVKDRSPLLLPIEPAAKSTMGKNTPLSAANFAKPAMLEELKPQQRTNEKQKNENIVKTSMDPSNSTSINAFSSNPKEMLVWNTETHQAIQTLGAQFDTKDKIIKVANEEGYINSNGQLVVNVDETYLFWEGGQEKLCNLLQNMTLTSSLDEITGNNVPSTVLNATMDCIDHSKNKQGFGQGNWVTAIYAARMAAYLAGVDFRFQCLDGQNSKMSLLLPWFDKYVTIAKPMNRTVWPHGGVRPTSKEACPPKYPFLRIDKMAFQIQDDLRKMAVSLVGTRDDVRRHPDVPVDATPLVHNVELDDVALHFRCGDVLGGVRRNDFGMIRFNEYKKWIPNNTESIGILTQPFDIGQNRKKDKGKVGNCRTVVHELVDYLQEFAPNAKISIRNGPNETLPLTYARLVMANHSITSLSSFGIIPVVGTFGEGYFQKGNRGVNPFATYIPDILPNVHQMEAEVRGSGEMMGKSIENLVEWFVNDTFIG
;
A
#
# COMPACT_ATOMS: atom_id res chain seq x y z
N MET A 1 31.88 -18.01 57.53
CA MET A 1 32.50 -16.87 58.25
C MET A 1 33.50 -16.23 57.29
N MET A 2 33.69 -14.91 57.23
CA MET A 2 32.92 -13.78 57.79
C MET A 2 33.15 -12.56 56.88
N GLN A 3 32.18 -11.64 56.78
CA GLN A 3 32.40 -10.31 56.16
C GLN A 3 33.21 -9.41 57.11
N TYR A 4 33.89 -8.37 56.61
CA TYR A 4 33.95 -7.00 57.16
C TYR A 4 34.88 -6.12 56.27
N ASN A 5 34.93 -4.77 56.34
CA ASN A 5 33.93 -3.73 55.95
C ASN A 5 34.63 -2.33 55.85
N LYS A 6 33.94 -1.28 55.41
CA LYS A 6 34.31 0.18 55.39
C LYS A 6 35.37 0.59 54.34
N ILE A 7 35.33 1.73 53.64
CA ILE A 7 34.79 3.13 53.79
C ILE A 7 35.79 4.15 54.36
N VAL A 8 36.35 4.97 53.46
CA VAL A 8 37.11 6.25 53.59
C VAL A 8 37.09 6.89 52.18
N LEU A 9 36.88 8.19 51.88
CA LEU A 9 36.21 9.34 52.53
C LEU A 9 35.87 10.40 51.43
N LEU A 10 35.29 11.56 51.79
CA LEU A 10 35.18 12.78 50.94
C LEU A 10 36.45 13.67 51.09
N TYR A 11 36.77 14.63 50.20
CA TYR A 11 36.28 16.03 50.25
C TYR A 11 36.71 16.86 49.00
N PHE A 12 35.84 17.82 48.59
CA PHE A 12 36.05 19.22 48.10
C PHE A 12 37.46 19.69 47.61
N PHE A 13 37.65 20.66 46.70
CA PHE A 13 36.88 21.84 46.18
C PHE A 13 37.54 22.29 44.83
N LEU A 14 37.29 23.40 44.09
CA LEU A 14 36.41 24.59 44.17
C LEU A 14 36.19 25.20 42.75
N GLY A 15 34.94 25.54 42.37
CA GLY A 15 34.59 26.75 41.57
C GLY A 15 34.84 26.77 40.06
N GLY A 16 34.16 27.60 39.27
CA GLY A 16 33.05 28.52 39.58
C GLY A 16 32.47 29.19 38.31
N ALA A 17 31.18 29.48 38.33
CA ALA A 17 30.31 29.99 37.25
C ALA A 17 30.78 31.24 36.46
N THR A 18 30.23 31.44 35.24
CA THR A 18 29.56 32.68 34.71
C THR A 18 29.44 32.67 33.16
N VAL A 19 28.43 33.21 32.44
CA VAL A 19 26.95 33.24 32.58
C VAL A 19 26.29 33.73 31.25
N ILE A 20 24.98 33.53 31.06
CA ILE A 20 24.04 34.21 30.10
C ILE A 20 24.06 33.90 28.57
N LEU A 21 22.95 33.29 28.14
CA LEU A 21 22.04 33.65 27.02
C LEU A 21 22.52 34.49 25.81
N ASN A 22 22.10 34.07 24.61
CA ASN A 22 21.14 34.86 23.84
C ASN A 22 20.29 34.02 22.84
N THR A 23 19.22 34.60 22.28
CA THR A 23 18.29 33.94 21.35
C THR A 23 17.70 34.96 20.38
N LEU A 24 17.70 34.71 19.06
CA LEU A 24 16.66 35.17 18.12
C LEU A 24 16.87 34.66 16.68
N MET A 25 15.78 34.62 15.91
CA MET A 25 15.76 34.41 14.46
C MET A 25 15.97 35.74 13.71
N GLN A 26 16.44 35.68 12.46
CA GLN A 26 15.71 36.34 11.36
C GLN A 26 16.03 35.76 9.98
N ARG A 27 15.06 35.88 9.06
CA ARG A 27 15.15 35.53 7.64
C ARG A 27 15.82 36.66 6.85
N ARG A 28 16.45 36.36 5.71
CA ARG A 28 16.37 37.19 4.49
C ARG A 28 16.57 36.35 3.23
N PHE A 29 15.92 36.78 2.14
CA PHE A 29 16.14 36.28 0.78
C PHE A 29 17.41 36.90 0.18
N PHE A 30 18.08 36.19 -0.73
CA PHE A 30 18.36 36.69 -2.09
C PHE A 30 18.63 35.50 -3.04
N SER A 31 18.90 35.78 -4.32
CA SER A 31 18.66 34.82 -5.42
C SER A 31 19.82 34.72 -6.41
N PHE A 32 19.89 33.57 -7.11
CA PHE A 32 20.55 33.34 -8.41
C PHE A 32 22.09 33.32 -8.53
N VAL A 33 22.51 32.64 -9.61
CA VAL A 33 23.80 32.65 -10.34
C VAL A 33 24.85 31.57 -9.99
N ASP A 34 24.86 30.56 -10.88
CA ASP A 34 25.97 29.81 -11.51
C ASP A 34 26.88 28.80 -10.80
N ILE A 35 27.29 27.84 -11.64
CA ILE A 35 28.17 26.69 -11.44
C ILE A 35 29.54 27.02 -12.07
N PRO A 36 30.66 26.55 -11.48
CA PRO A 36 31.69 25.94 -12.34
C PRO A 36 32.04 24.50 -11.93
N VAL A 37 32.53 23.72 -12.90
CA VAL A 37 32.93 22.32 -12.74
C VAL A 37 34.45 22.18 -12.56
N ALA A 38 34.86 21.39 -11.56
CA ALA A 38 36.12 20.64 -11.54
C ALA A 38 35.84 19.31 -10.83
N LYS A 39 36.03 18.11 -11.40
CA LYS A 39 37.23 17.45 -11.97
C LYS A 39 38.31 17.06 -10.97
N ASP A 40 38.50 15.73 -10.92
CA ASP A 40 39.75 14.98 -10.80
C ASP A 40 40.70 15.27 -9.62
N MET A 41 40.77 14.34 -8.65
CA MET A 41 42.04 13.89 -8.07
C MET A 41 41.98 12.43 -7.60
N VAL A 42 43.10 11.72 -7.75
CA VAL A 42 43.33 10.30 -7.43
C VAL A 42 44.58 10.20 -6.52
N ALA A 43 44.80 9.03 -5.90
CA ALA A 43 45.84 8.66 -4.91
C ALA A 43 45.45 8.99 -3.46
N MET A 44 45.39 8.05 -2.50
CA MET A 44 46.32 6.98 -2.05
C MET A 44 47.40 7.45 -1.07
N THR A 45 47.10 7.31 0.22
CA THR A 45 48.02 6.79 1.26
C THR A 45 47.17 5.97 2.24
N ASN A 46 47.39 4.66 2.42
CA ASN A 46 48.45 4.00 3.20
C ASN A 46 48.51 4.37 4.70
N THR A 47 47.97 3.48 5.54
CA THR A 47 48.56 3.11 6.84
C THR A 47 48.37 1.62 7.08
N SER A 48 49.39 0.97 7.65
CA SER A 48 49.50 -0.48 7.82
C SER A 48 49.30 -0.90 9.28
N TYR A 49 48.86 -2.13 9.53
CA TYR A 49 49.17 -2.85 10.78
C TYR A 49 49.41 -4.35 10.55
N PHE A 50 50.41 -4.90 11.24
CA PHE A 50 50.80 -6.32 11.20
C PHE A 50 49.95 -7.18 12.17
N GLY A 51 49.74 -8.47 11.85
CA GLY A 51 48.77 -9.33 12.58
C GLY A 51 49.08 -10.84 12.75
N ASN A 52 50.25 -11.33 12.32
CA ASN A 52 50.77 -12.70 12.53
C ASN A 52 50.06 -13.92 11.86
N LEU A 53 50.88 -14.96 11.62
CA LEU A 53 50.56 -16.25 10.98
C LEU A 53 50.49 -17.40 12.01
N ARG A 54 49.71 -18.46 11.70
CA ARG A 54 49.85 -19.91 12.03
C ARG A 54 48.47 -20.59 11.87
N ASN A 55 48.32 -21.88 11.47
CA ASN A 55 49.15 -22.82 10.69
C ASN A 55 48.28 -24.06 10.33
N PHE A 56 48.68 -24.84 9.31
CA PHE A 56 48.11 -26.15 8.90
C PHE A 56 46.67 -26.17 8.32
N PRO A 57 46.28 -27.22 7.55
CA PRO A 57 47.06 -27.85 6.48
C PRO A 57 46.26 -28.04 5.17
N SER A 58 46.98 -28.28 4.07
CA SER A 58 46.38 -28.77 2.81
C SER A 58 45.87 -30.21 2.95
N LEU A 59 44.70 -30.49 2.38
CA LEU A 59 44.22 -31.87 2.18
C LEU A 59 43.73 -32.07 0.73
N SER A 60 44.63 -32.56 -0.11
CA SER A 60 44.31 -33.08 -1.44
C SER A 60 43.76 -34.49 -1.31
N SER A 61 42.55 -34.75 -1.82
CA SER A 61 42.03 -36.10 -2.00
C SER A 61 41.40 -36.25 -3.38
N LEU A 62 41.86 -37.26 -4.12
CA LEU A 62 41.27 -37.65 -5.40
C LEU A 62 39.90 -38.28 -5.14
N VAL A 63 38.90 -37.93 -5.95
CA VAL A 63 37.78 -38.83 -6.26
C VAL A 63 37.75 -38.98 -7.77
N HIS A 64 37.90 -40.21 -8.26
CA HIS A 64 38.01 -40.51 -9.68
C HIS A 64 36.86 -41.42 -10.09
N VAL A 65 36.33 -41.20 -11.31
CA VAL A 65 35.44 -42.11 -12.05
C VAL A 65 34.03 -42.32 -11.44
N LYS A 66 33.04 -41.70 -12.09
CA LYS A 66 32.10 -42.51 -12.88
C LYS A 66 31.45 -41.74 -14.02
N ASP A 67 31.94 -42.00 -15.23
CA ASP A 67 31.29 -41.57 -16.46
C ASP A 67 29.87 -42.14 -16.58
N ARG A 68 28.96 -41.34 -17.12
CA ARG A 68 27.67 -41.80 -17.65
C ARG A 68 27.57 -41.38 -19.11
N SER A 69 27.94 -42.28 -20.02
CA SER A 69 27.65 -42.12 -21.45
C SER A 69 26.13 -42.07 -21.68
N PRO A 70 25.62 -41.23 -22.59
CA PRO A 70 24.19 -41.13 -22.85
C PRO A 70 23.66 -42.36 -23.60
N LEU A 71 22.53 -42.90 -23.15
CA LEU A 71 21.79 -43.93 -23.87
C LEU A 71 20.95 -43.27 -24.99
N LEU A 72 21.49 -43.32 -26.21
CA LEU A 72 20.73 -42.99 -27.42
C LEU A 72 19.68 -44.09 -27.68
N LEU A 73 18.42 -43.68 -27.84
CA LEU A 73 17.34 -44.48 -28.43
C LEU A 73 16.66 -43.67 -29.54
N PRO A 74 16.07 -44.34 -30.55
CA PRO A 74 15.95 -43.76 -31.89
C PRO A 74 14.79 -42.78 -32.08
N ILE A 75 14.97 -41.89 -33.05
CA ILE A 75 13.91 -41.04 -33.61
C ILE A 75 13.22 -41.82 -34.74
N GLU A 76 11.90 -42.00 -34.65
CA GLU A 76 11.07 -42.36 -35.82
C GLU A 76 10.27 -41.13 -36.31
N PRO A 77 10.07 -40.95 -37.63
CA PRO A 77 9.52 -39.72 -38.18
C PRO A 77 8.02 -39.76 -38.53
N ALA A 78 7.38 -38.61 -38.33
CA ALA A 78 6.30 -38.04 -39.14
C ALA A 78 5.01 -38.87 -39.41
N ALA A 79 3.94 -38.51 -38.69
CA ALA A 79 2.56 -38.64 -39.19
C ALA A 79 2.04 -37.26 -39.64
N LYS A 80 1.76 -37.09 -40.94
CA LYS A 80 1.03 -35.92 -41.46
C LYS A 80 -0.46 -36.08 -41.16
N SER A 81 -1.08 -35.10 -40.50
CA SER A 81 -2.54 -34.96 -40.45
C SER A 81 -2.99 -33.77 -41.31
N THR A 82 -4.10 -33.93 -42.02
CA THR A 82 -4.55 -33.03 -43.09
C THR A 82 -5.48 -31.92 -42.62
N MET A 83 -5.68 -30.91 -43.49
CA MET A 83 -6.66 -29.84 -43.28
C MET A 83 -8.06 -30.36 -42.95
N GLY A 84 -8.70 -29.76 -41.95
CA GLY A 84 -10.13 -29.82 -41.71
C GLY A 84 -10.72 -28.42 -41.61
N LYS A 85 -11.11 -27.81 -42.74
CA LYS A 85 -11.97 -26.62 -42.73
C LYS A 85 -13.41 -27.06 -42.52
N ASN A 86 -14.15 -26.42 -41.61
CA ASN A 86 -15.58 -26.20 -41.78
C ASN A 86 -16.08 -25.01 -40.93
N THR A 87 -17.25 -24.49 -41.31
CA THR A 87 -17.77 -23.14 -40.97
C THR A 87 -18.62 -23.08 -39.69
N PRO A 88 -18.94 -21.88 -39.16
CA PRO A 88 -19.43 -21.71 -37.80
C PRO A 88 -20.96 -21.74 -37.64
N LEU A 89 -21.42 -22.29 -36.51
CA LEU A 89 -22.70 -22.09 -35.83
C LEU A 89 -22.46 -22.32 -34.33
N SER A 90 -23.17 -21.73 -33.36
CA SER A 90 -24.15 -20.61 -33.40
C SER A 90 -24.26 -20.01 -31.99
N ALA A 91 -24.80 -18.80 -31.85
CA ALA A 91 -25.08 -18.23 -30.52
C ALA A 91 -26.18 -19.01 -29.78
N ALA A 92 -25.96 -19.31 -28.49
CA ALA A 92 -26.93 -20.01 -27.64
C ALA A 92 -26.93 -19.48 -26.20
N ASN A 93 -27.84 -18.54 -25.93
CA ASN A 93 -28.58 -18.31 -24.68
C ASN A 93 -27.88 -18.58 -23.33
N PHE A 94 -27.44 -17.52 -22.65
CA PHE A 94 -27.25 -17.55 -21.20
C PHE A 94 -28.60 -17.77 -20.48
N ALA A 95 -28.77 -18.95 -19.87
CA ALA A 95 -29.88 -19.20 -18.96
C ALA A 95 -29.57 -18.61 -17.57
N LYS A 96 -30.44 -17.71 -17.08
CA LYS A 96 -30.39 -17.23 -15.68
C LYS A 96 -30.91 -18.30 -14.73
N PRO A 97 -30.19 -18.68 -13.66
CA PRO A 97 -30.79 -19.29 -12.48
C PRO A 97 -31.70 -18.29 -11.76
N ALA A 98 -32.70 -18.81 -11.05
CA ALA A 98 -33.73 -17.99 -10.40
C ALA A 98 -33.27 -17.30 -9.11
N MET A 99 -34.06 -16.29 -8.73
CA MET A 99 -34.00 -15.56 -7.47
C MET A 99 -34.00 -16.49 -6.24
N LEU A 100 -33.27 -16.10 -5.20
CA LEU A 100 -33.45 -16.65 -3.84
C LEU A 100 -34.33 -15.69 -3.03
N GLU A 101 -35.12 -16.22 -2.09
CA GLU A 101 -36.22 -15.52 -1.41
C GLU A 101 -35.83 -14.26 -0.61
N GLU A 102 -36.71 -13.26 -0.64
CA GLU A 102 -36.65 -12.09 0.24
C GLU A 102 -37.13 -12.42 1.67
N LEU A 103 -36.23 -12.31 2.65
CA LEU A 103 -36.60 -12.31 4.07
C LEU A 103 -37.30 -11.00 4.45
N LYS A 104 -38.63 -10.99 4.37
CA LYS A 104 -39.49 -9.86 4.80
C LYS A 104 -39.34 -9.58 6.31
N PRO A 105 -38.95 -8.36 6.72
CA PRO A 105 -39.06 -7.93 8.12
C PRO A 105 -40.52 -7.70 8.49
N GLN A 106 -40.96 -8.19 9.66
CA GLN A 106 -42.29 -7.89 10.19
C GLN A 106 -42.37 -6.42 10.63
N GLN A 107 -43.25 -5.64 9.99
CA GLN A 107 -43.62 -4.32 10.49
C GLN A 107 -44.45 -4.46 11.78
N ARG A 108 -43.96 -3.92 12.90
CA ARG A 108 -44.80 -3.65 14.08
C ARG A 108 -45.39 -2.25 13.95
N THR A 109 -46.66 -2.17 13.56
CA THR A 109 -47.48 -0.96 13.68
C THR A 109 -47.73 -0.66 15.15
N ASN A 110 -47.23 0.47 15.65
CA ASN A 110 -47.69 1.10 16.87
C ASN A 110 -48.24 2.48 16.51
N GLU A 111 -49.55 2.58 16.37
CA GLU A 111 -50.22 3.87 16.26
C GLU A 111 -50.08 4.64 17.58
N LYS A 112 -49.76 5.92 17.51
CA LYS A 112 -50.20 6.86 18.54
C LYS A 112 -50.59 8.18 17.91
N GLN A 113 -51.84 8.56 18.13
CA GLN A 113 -52.45 9.72 17.50
C GLN A 113 -51.97 11.04 18.15
N LYS A 114 -51.68 12.00 17.28
CA LYS A 114 -52.19 13.38 17.31
C LYS A 114 -51.95 14.22 18.57
N ASN A 115 -51.20 15.31 18.39
CA ASN A 115 -51.73 16.64 18.69
C ASN A 115 -51.10 17.68 17.76
N GLU A 116 -51.93 18.31 16.95
CA GLU A 116 -51.54 19.38 16.02
C GLU A 116 -51.83 20.74 16.68
N ASN A 117 -50.80 21.57 16.89
CA ASN A 117 -50.97 22.98 17.25
C ASN A 117 -50.38 23.84 16.13
N ILE A 118 -51.21 24.16 15.14
CA ILE A 118 -50.82 24.99 13.99
C ILE A 118 -50.84 26.47 14.40
N VAL A 119 -49.73 26.94 14.96
CA VAL A 119 -49.49 28.38 15.14
C VAL A 119 -49.03 28.96 13.79
N LYS A 120 -49.91 29.71 13.12
CA LYS A 120 -49.54 30.50 11.95
C LYS A 120 -48.89 31.82 12.38
N THR A 121 -47.57 31.82 12.54
CA THR A 121 -46.78 33.06 12.55
C THR A 121 -46.41 33.43 11.12
N SER A 122 -46.85 34.61 10.67
CA SER A 122 -46.35 35.24 9.44
C SER A 122 -44.91 35.70 9.62
N MET A 123 -44.04 35.39 8.67
CA MET A 123 -42.67 35.93 8.66
C MET A 123 -42.65 37.29 7.98
N ASP A 124 -42.34 38.34 8.75
CA ASP A 124 -41.98 39.64 8.19
C ASP A 124 -40.59 39.56 7.52
N PRO A 125 -40.43 40.00 6.25
CA PRO A 125 -39.17 39.90 5.52
C PRO A 125 -38.17 41.04 5.87
N SER A 126 -38.29 41.66 7.04
CA SER A 126 -37.60 42.91 7.38
C SER A 126 -36.92 42.91 8.75
N ASN A 127 -36.45 41.76 9.24
CA ASN A 127 -35.61 41.69 10.43
C ASN A 127 -34.22 41.12 10.07
N SER A 128 -33.38 41.97 9.50
CA SER A 128 -31.97 41.66 9.23
C SER A 128 -31.18 41.69 10.54
N THR A 129 -31.29 40.61 11.33
CA THR A 129 -30.47 40.41 12.54
C THR A 129 -29.01 40.52 12.14
N SER A 130 -28.34 41.59 12.57
CA SER A 130 -26.93 41.79 12.25
C SER A 130 -26.12 40.65 12.87
N ILE A 131 -25.24 40.05 12.07
CA ILE A 131 -24.30 39.02 12.53
C ILE A 131 -23.25 39.74 13.39
N ASN A 132 -23.63 40.02 14.63
CA ASN A 132 -22.90 40.89 15.53
C ASN A 132 -21.61 40.21 16.00
N ALA A 133 -20.51 40.59 15.35
CA ALA A 133 -19.13 40.47 15.81
C ALA A 133 -18.82 39.18 16.58
N PHE A 134 -18.44 38.12 15.86
CA PHE A 134 -17.66 37.02 16.44
C PHE A 134 -16.53 37.59 17.29
N SER A 135 -16.36 37.07 18.50
CA SER A 135 -15.49 37.70 19.49
C SER A 135 -14.06 37.80 18.97
N SER A 136 -13.41 38.94 19.18
CA SER A 136 -12.00 39.18 18.83
C SER A 136 -11.02 38.53 19.82
N ASN A 137 -11.45 37.45 20.49
CA ASN A 137 -10.69 36.75 21.51
C ASN A 137 -9.95 35.57 20.85
N PRO A 138 -8.61 35.60 20.73
CA PRO A 138 -7.82 34.66 19.89
C PRO A 138 -7.64 33.27 20.52
N LYS A 139 -8.63 32.81 21.29
CA LYS A 139 -8.74 31.47 21.89
C LYS A 139 -10.20 30.96 21.93
N GLU A 140 -11.10 31.62 21.21
CA GLU A 140 -12.50 31.18 21.09
C GLU A 140 -12.56 29.88 20.26
N MET A 141 -12.91 28.77 20.91
CA MET A 141 -13.16 27.50 20.23
C MET A 141 -14.56 27.53 19.59
N LEU A 142 -14.60 27.47 18.26
CA LEU A 142 -15.85 27.40 17.51
C LEU A 142 -16.31 25.94 17.39
N VAL A 143 -17.62 25.71 17.31
CA VAL A 143 -18.21 24.39 17.04
C VAL A 143 -18.58 24.32 15.56
N TRP A 144 -18.18 23.24 14.88
CA TRP A 144 -18.62 23.00 13.52
C TRP A 144 -20.10 22.61 13.47
N ASN A 145 -20.92 23.50 12.93
CA ASN A 145 -22.36 23.33 12.75
C ASN A 145 -22.83 24.09 11.49
N THR A 146 -24.12 24.02 11.18
CA THR A 146 -24.74 24.70 10.03
C THR A 146 -24.51 26.22 10.04
N GLU A 147 -24.54 26.85 11.21
CA GLU A 147 -24.38 28.30 11.39
C GLU A 147 -22.95 28.75 11.07
N THR A 148 -21.95 28.06 11.66
CA THR A 148 -20.53 28.28 11.37
C THR A 148 -20.22 28.07 9.89
N HIS A 149 -20.78 27.02 9.27
CA HIS A 149 -20.63 26.79 7.84
C HIS A 149 -21.26 27.90 6.99
N GLN A 150 -22.48 28.36 7.32
CA GLN A 150 -23.14 29.48 6.62
C GLN A 150 -22.40 30.80 6.80
N ALA A 151 -21.83 31.06 7.99
CA ALA A 151 -20.98 32.23 8.24
C ALA A 151 -19.73 32.20 7.34
N ILE A 152 -19.06 31.04 7.22
CA ILE A 152 -17.91 30.85 6.33
C ILE A 152 -18.30 31.02 4.86
N GLN A 153 -19.45 30.48 4.42
CA GLN A 153 -19.94 30.68 3.04
C GLN A 153 -20.25 32.15 2.74
N THR A 154 -20.78 32.89 3.71
CA THR A 154 -21.21 34.30 3.54
C THR A 154 -20.04 35.28 3.59
N LEU A 155 -19.08 35.05 4.49
CA LEU A 155 -17.96 35.96 4.75
C LEU A 155 -16.68 35.54 4.00
N GLY A 156 -16.55 34.28 3.61
CA GLY A 156 -15.41 33.75 2.86
C GLY A 156 -14.07 34.07 3.55
N ALA A 157 -13.14 34.67 2.81
CA ALA A 157 -11.83 35.08 3.33
C ALA A 157 -11.88 36.24 4.36
N GLN A 158 -13.05 36.84 4.62
CA GLN A 158 -13.25 37.81 5.71
C GLN A 158 -13.60 37.15 7.05
N PHE A 159 -13.87 35.83 7.06
CA PHE A 159 -14.10 35.09 8.30
C PHE A 159 -12.76 34.84 9.01
N ASP A 160 -12.39 35.73 9.93
CA ASP A 160 -11.09 35.63 10.62
C ASP A 160 -11.06 34.47 11.63
N THR A 161 -10.64 33.31 11.14
CA THR A 161 -10.31 32.13 11.94
C THR A 161 -8.81 31.99 12.17
N LYS A 162 -8.03 33.05 11.93
CA LYS A 162 -6.62 33.03 12.29
C LYS A 162 -6.55 32.87 13.80
N ASP A 163 -5.81 31.84 14.24
CA ASP A 163 -5.71 31.41 15.63
C ASP A 163 -7.02 30.87 16.27
N LYS A 164 -8.11 30.64 15.51
CA LYS A 164 -9.34 29.98 16.00
C LYS A 164 -9.33 28.48 15.71
N ILE A 165 -9.60 27.67 16.74
CA ILE A 165 -9.79 26.21 16.63
C ILE A 165 -11.27 25.93 16.37
N ILE A 166 -11.57 25.11 15.37
CA ILE A 166 -12.91 24.59 15.08
C ILE A 166 -12.98 23.14 15.56
N LYS A 167 -13.86 22.86 16.51
CA LYS A 167 -14.12 21.52 17.00
C LYS A 167 -15.10 20.78 16.09
N VAL A 168 -14.69 19.62 15.59
CA VAL A 168 -15.48 18.74 14.71
C VAL A 168 -15.65 17.39 15.40
N ALA A 169 -16.83 17.18 16.00
CA ALA A 169 -17.07 16.10 16.97
C ALA A 169 -16.03 16.09 18.12
N ASN A 170 -15.03 15.20 18.03
CA ASN A 170 -13.95 15.07 19.03
C ASN A 170 -12.59 15.60 18.53
N GLU A 171 -12.46 15.95 17.26
CA GLU A 171 -11.18 16.37 16.65
C GLU A 171 -11.13 17.88 16.42
N GLU A 172 -9.92 18.38 16.16
CA GLU A 172 -9.65 19.80 15.90
C GLU A 172 -9.36 20.06 14.41
N GLY A 173 -9.98 21.12 13.90
CA GLY A 173 -9.78 21.63 12.55
C GLY A 173 -9.63 23.15 12.51
N TYR A 174 -9.31 23.66 11.33
CA TYR A 174 -9.08 25.08 11.06
C TYR A 174 -9.56 25.42 9.64
N ILE A 175 -9.87 26.69 9.35
CA ILE A 175 -10.13 27.13 7.97
C ILE A 175 -8.80 27.54 7.32
N ASN A 176 -8.51 27.00 6.13
CA ASN A 176 -7.32 27.35 5.36
C ASN A 176 -7.52 28.64 4.55
N SER A 177 -6.45 29.11 3.89
CA SER A 177 -6.46 30.32 3.04
C SER A 177 -7.47 30.30 1.89
N ASN A 178 -8.05 29.14 1.57
CA ASN A 178 -9.00 28.95 0.48
C ASN A 178 -10.46 28.84 1.00
N GLY A 179 -10.70 29.13 2.28
CA GLY A 179 -12.02 29.01 2.91
C GLY A 179 -12.45 27.57 3.21
N GLN A 180 -11.54 26.58 3.15
CA GLN A 180 -11.86 25.18 3.39
C GLN A 180 -11.60 24.77 4.84
N LEU A 181 -12.51 24.03 5.47
CA LEU A 181 -12.25 23.38 6.75
C LEU A 181 -11.27 22.22 6.56
N VAL A 182 -10.10 22.31 7.16
CA VAL A 182 -9.14 21.21 7.26
C VAL A 182 -9.27 20.56 8.63
N VAL A 183 -9.54 19.26 8.68
CA VAL A 183 -9.51 18.45 9.92
C VAL A 183 -8.33 17.50 9.83
N ASN A 184 -7.50 17.48 10.88
CA ASN A 184 -6.35 16.57 10.94
C ASN A 184 -6.75 15.26 11.62
N VAL A 185 -6.22 14.14 11.14
CA VAL A 185 -6.39 12.81 11.75
C VAL A 185 -5.09 12.01 11.75
N ASP A 186 -4.92 11.14 12.75
CA ASP A 186 -3.77 10.24 12.91
C ASP A 186 -4.01 8.85 12.29
N GLU A 187 -3.08 7.90 12.49
CA GLU A 187 -3.24 6.53 12.02
C GLU A 187 -4.42 5.77 12.65
N THR A 188 -4.96 6.21 13.80
CA THR A 188 -6.08 5.53 14.48
C THR A 188 -7.37 5.56 13.67
N TYR A 189 -7.48 6.54 12.75
CA TYR A 189 -8.60 6.67 11.81
C TYR A 189 -8.51 5.76 10.59
N LEU A 190 -7.32 5.25 10.25
CA LEU A 190 -7.09 4.56 8.97
C LEU A 190 -7.47 3.06 9.03
N PHE A 191 -7.43 2.43 10.20
CA PHE A 191 -7.60 0.98 10.32
C PHE A 191 -9.02 0.49 10.60
N TRP A 192 -9.27 -0.73 10.16
CA TRP A 192 -10.52 -1.50 10.23
C TRP A 192 -10.80 -2.14 11.60
N GLU A 193 -10.28 -1.56 12.69
CA GLU A 193 -10.52 -1.97 14.08
C GLU A 193 -11.16 -0.79 14.82
N GLY A 194 -12.38 -0.43 14.43
CA GLY A 194 -13.10 0.76 14.89
C GLY A 194 -12.64 2.08 14.24
N GLY A 195 -11.41 2.18 13.73
CA GLY A 195 -10.88 3.39 13.08
C GLY A 195 -11.70 3.88 11.88
N GLN A 196 -12.10 2.98 10.97
CA GLN A 196 -12.97 3.29 9.83
C GLN A 196 -14.39 3.72 10.24
N GLU A 197 -14.88 3.26 11.40
CA GLU A 197 -16.16 3.72 11.99
C GLU A 197 -16.00 5.12 12.61
N LYS A 198 -14.93 5.34 13.39
CA LYS A 198 -14.50 6.65 13.91
C LYS A 198 -14.37 7.67 12.76
N LEU A 199 -13.79 7.25 11.64
CA LEU A 199 -13.61 8.05 10.42
C LEU A 199 -14.93 8.44 9.77
N CYS A 200 -15.84 7.49 9.53
CA CYS A 200 -17.11 7.83 8.89
C CYS A 200 -18.02 8.68 9.80
N ASN A 201 -17.98 8.46 11.10
CA ASN A 201 -18.62 9.34 12.08
C ASN A 201 -18.03 10.78 12.02
N LEU A 202 -16.70 10.92 11.87
CA LEU A 202 -16.07 12.23 11.67
C LEU A 202 -16.48 12.86 10.34
N LEU A 203 -16.51 12.09 9.24
CA LEU A 203 -16.91 12.57 7.92
C LEU A 203 -18.38 13.03 7.88
N GLN A 204 -19.30 12.34 8.58
CA GLN A 204 -20.68 12.80 8.75
C GLN A 204 -20.74 14.17 9.42
N ASN A 205 -19.94 14.38 10.47
CA ASN A 205 -19.85 15.68 11.16
C ASN A 205 -19.20 16.75 10.27
N MET A 206 -18.10 16.46 9.58
CA MET A 206 -17.46 17.38 8.62
C MET A 206 -18.43 17.86 7.53
N THR A 207 -19.30 16.96 7.06
CA THR A 207 -20.24 17.23 5.96
C THR A 207 -21.63 17.69 6.42
N LEU A 208 -21.88 17.71 7.73
CA LEU A 208 -23.15 18.07 8.36
C LEU A 208 -24.35 17.21 7.90
N THR A 209 -24.12 15.91 7.68
CA THR A 209 -25.13 14.95 7.19
C THR A 209 -25.49 13.88 8.23
N SER A 210 -26.68 13.30 8.10
CA SER A 210 -27.09 12.07 8.78
C SER A 210 -26.45 10.82 8.18
N SER A 211 -26.28 10.76 6.86
CA SER A 211 -25.65 9.62 6.16
C SER A 211 -24.75 10.07 5.01
N LEU A 212 -23.68 9.31 4.74
CA LEU A 212 -22.81 9.55 3.58
C LEU A 212 -23.45 9.08 2.26
N ASP A 213 -24.48 8.22 2.33
CA ASP A 213 -25.28 7.81 1.17
C ASP A 213 -26.23 8.92 0.68
N GLU A 214 -26.57 9.88 1.54
CA GLU A 214 -27.45 11.02 1.22
C GLU A 214 -26.69 12.12 0.42
N ILE A 215 -25.35 12.04 0.37
CA ILE A 215 -24.49 13.03 -0.28
C ILE A 215 -24.60 12.93 -1.82
N THR A 216 -25.43 13.81 -2.37
CA THR A 216 -25.94 13.74 -3.75
C THR A 216 -25.72 15.00 -4.58
N GLY A 217 -24.95 15.99 -4.09
CA GLY A 217 -24.67 17.20 -4.88
C GLY A 217 -23.87 18.30 -4.19
N ASN A 218 -24.07 19.52 -4.67
CA ASN A 218 -23.15 20.66 -4.48
C ASN A 218 -23.07 21.22 -3.05
N ASN A 219 -24.02 20.89 -2.17
CA ASN A 219 -24.18 21.54 -0.86
C ASN A 219 -23.22 21.04 0.24
N VAL A 220 -22.40 20.03 -0.04
CA VAL A 220 -21.37 19.56 0.89
C VAL A 220 -20.39 20.71 1.17
N PRO A 221 -20.07 21.03 2.44
CA PRO A 221 -19.07 22.04 2.78
C PRO A 221 -17.73 21.80 2.05
N SER A 222 -16.96 22.87 1.82
CA SER A 222 -15.61 22.71 1.27
C SER A 222 -14.67 22.28 2.40
N THR A 223 -14.34 20.99 2.46
CA THR A 223 -13.55 20.41 3.55
C THR A 223 -12.44 19.51 3.05
N VAL A 224 -11.35 19.44 3.80
CA VAL A 224 -10.20 18.57 3.57
C VAL A 224 -10.02 17.66 4.79
N LEU A 225 -10.04 16.35 4.58
CA LEU A 225 -9.55 15.39 5.57
C LEU A 225 -8.03 15.26 5.39
N ASN A 226 -7.27 15.60 6.42
CA ASN A 226 -5.81 15.61 6.39
C ASN A 226 -5.25 14.50 7.29
N ALA A 227 -5.02 13.32 6.72
CA ALA A 227 -4.40 12.20 7.42
C ALA A 227 -2.89 12.39 7.55
N THR A 228 -2.41 12.60 8.77
CA THR A 228 -0.99 12.77 9.12
C THR A 228 -0.44 11.55 9.82
N MET A 229 0.80 11.15 9.53
CA MET A 229 1.36 9.89 10.05
C MET A 229 2.88 9.90 10.15
N ASP A 230 3.43 9.22 11.16
CA ASP A 230 4.87 8.93 11.26
C ASP A 230 5.23 7.75 10.35
N CYS A 231 5.71 8.07 9.15
CA CYS A 231 6.04 7.08 8.14
C CYS A 231 7.32 6.28 8.44
N ILE A 232 8.11 6.62 9.48
CA ILE A 232 9.38 5.95 9.80
C ILE A 232 9.27 5.05 11.04
N ASP A 233 8.74 5.52 12.16
CA ASP A 233 8.59 4.75 13.41
C ASP A 233 7.63 3.56 13.22
N HIS A 234 6.61 3.71 12.38
CA HIS A 234 5.74 2.60 11.96
C HIS A 234 6.50 1.46 11.25
N SER A 235 7.61 1.75 10.57
CA SER A 235 8.48 0.71 9.99
C SER A 235 9.30 -0.06 11.03
N LYS A 236 9.44 0.50 12.24
CA LYS A 236 10.33 -0.01 13.31
C LYS A 236 9.57 -0.69 14.46
N ASN A 237 8.55 -0.03 15.01
CA ASN A 237 8.22 -0.22 16.43
C ASN A 237 6.79 -0.70 16.79
N LYS A 238 5.72 -0.20 16.15
CA LYS A 238 4.40 -0.16 16.84
C LYS A 238 3.36 -1.27 16.55
N GLN A 239 3.15 -1.72 15.30
CA GLN A 239 1.97 -2.58 14.98
C GLN A 239 2.24 -3.88 14.18
N GLY A 240 3.44 -4.10 13.63
CA GLY A 240 3.80 -5.38 12.97
C GLY A 240 3.08 -5.72 11.65
N PHE A 241 2.20 -4.85 11.17
CA PHE A 241 1.54 -4.92 9.86
C PHE A 241 2.53 -4.87 8.68
N GLY A 242 2.11 -5.35 7.51
CA GLY A 242 2.86 -5.21 6.26
C GLY A 242 2.58 -3.86 5.58
N GLN A 243 3.48 -3.39 4.72
CA GLN A 243 3.31 -2.11 4.01
C GLN A 243 2.07 -2.12 3.09
N GLY A 244 1.70 -3.27 2.52
CA GLY A 244 0.43 -3.43 1.80
C GLY A 244 -0.83 -3.21 2.65
N ASN A 245 -0.78 -3.46 3.97
CA ASN A 245 -1.89 -3.16 4.88
C ASN A 245 -2.07 -1.64 5.04
N TRP A 246 -0.96 -0.90 5.11
CA TRP A 246 -0.99 0.57 5.19
C TRP A 246 -1.54 1.20 3.91
N VAL A 247 -1.10 0.74 2.74
CA VAL A 247 -1.67 1.19 1.46
C VAL A 247 -3.15 0.83 1.35
N THR A 248 -3.55 -0.37 1.80
CA THR A 248 -4.96 -0.78 1.90
C THR A 248 -5.77 0.16 2.81
N ALA A 249 -5.22 0.59 3.95
CA ALA A 249 -5.84 1.51 4.89
C ALA A 249 -5.96 2.95 4.34
N ILE A 250 -4.95 3.42 3.61
CA ILE A 250 -4.98 4.73 2.91
C ILE A 250 -6.07 4.75 1.84
N TYR A 251 -6.18 3.70 1.00
CA TYR A 251 -7.26 3.63 0.01
C TYR A 251 -8.64 3.46 0.64
N ALA A 252 -8.76 2.79 1.80
CA ALA A 252 -10.01 2.73 2.56
C ALA A 252 -10.44 4.13 3.05
N ALA A 253 -9.53 4.87 3.70
CA ALA A 253 -9.83 6.22 4.17
C ALA A 253 -10.11 7.21 3.03
N ARG A 254 -9.39 7.10 1.91
CA ARG A 254 -9.67 7.87 0.69
C ARG A 254 -11.05 7.54 0.11
N MET A 255 -11.42 6.26 0.03
CA MET A 255 -12.75 5.83 -0.42
C MET A 255 -13.87 6.42 0.43
N ALA A 256 -13.72 6.42 1.76
CA ALA A 256 -14.67 7.03 2.68
C ALA A 256 -14.77 8.56 2.51
N ALA A 257 -13.64 9.26 2.43
CA ALA A 257 -13.60 10.71 2.20
C ALA A 257 -14.26 11.11 0.87
N TYR A 258 -14.00 10.37 -0.21
CA TYR A 258 -14.63 10.60 -1.51
C TYR A 258 -16.13 10.30 -1.51
N LEU A 259 -16.58 9.24 -0.82
CA LEU A 259 -18.02 8.99 -0.62
C LEU A 259 -18.70 10.17 0.09
N ALA A 260 -17.99 10.79 1.04
CA ALA A 260 -18.41 11.99 1.73
C ALA A 260 -18.23 13.30 0.90
N GLY A 261 -17.66 13.25 -0.31
CA GLY A 261 -17.37 14.44 -1.12
C GLY A 261 -16.32 15.39 -0.49
N VAL A 262 -15.49 14.86 0.41
CA VAL A 262 -14.42 15.55 1.15
C VAL A 262 -13.09 15.40 0.40
N ASP A 263 -12.32 16.49 0.28
CA ASP A 263 -10.96 16.42 -0.29
C ASP A 263 -10.07 15.54 0.61
N PHE A 264 -9.50 14.45 0.08
CA PHE A 264 -8.56 13.63 0.84
C PHE A 264 -7.12 14.12 0.66
N ARG A 265 -6.39 14.30 1.76
CA ARG A 265 -4.94 14.51 1.79
C ARG A 265 -4.28 13.56 2.78
N PHE A 266 -3.14 13.01 2.41
CA PHE A 266 -2.27 12.22 3.28
C PHE A 266 -0.90 12.92 3.40
N GLN A 267 -0.24 12.84 4.56
CA GLN A 267 1.06 13.47 4.82
C GLN A 267 1.97 12.58 5.69
N CYS A 268 3.25 12.46 5.31
CA CYS A 268 4.29 11.89 6.17
C CYS A 268 4.97 13.00 7.00
N LEU A 269 4.92 12.90 8.33
CA LEU A 269 5.49 13.91 9.23
C LEU A 269 7.03 14.04 9.12
N ASP A 270 7.71 12.92 8.85
CA ASP A 270 9.17 12.76 8.95
C ASP A 270 10.02 13.36 7.80
N GLY A 271 9.43 14.14 6.91
CA GLY A 271 10.16 14.86 5.86
C GLY A 271 10.46 14.03 4.60
N GLN A 272 9.75 14.37 3.52
CA GLN A 272 9.62 13.61 2.27
C GLN A 272 10.95 13.19 1.60
N ASN A 273 11.99 14.03 1.63
CA ASN A 273 13.13 13.89 0.74
C ASN A 273 14.13 12.77 1.09
N SER A 274 14.25 12.37 2.36
CA SER A 274 15.33 11.45 2.78
C SER A 274 14.95 9.96 2.80
N LYS A 275 13.69 9.61 2.51
CA LYS A 275 13.13 8.26 2.72
C LYS A 275 12.25 7.77 1.56
N MET A 276 12.54 8.18 0.33
CA MET A 276 11.90 7.65 -0.89
C MET A 276 12.11 6.14 -1.13
N SER A 277 12.85 5.44 -0.26
CA SER A 277 12.94 3.98 -0.19
C SER A 277 11.78 3.30 0.56
N LEU A 278 10.97 4.07 1.29
CA LEU A 278 9.72 3.63 1.92
C LEU A 278 8.54 3.88 0.99
N LEU A 279 7.49 3.07 1.10
CA LEU A 279 6.33 3.11 0.21
C LEU A 279 5.37 4.28 0.51
N LEU A 280 5.22 4.65 1.78
CA LEU A 280 4.21 5.61 2.23
C LEU A 280 4.51 7.09 1.84
N PRO A 281 5.77 7.57 1.83
CA PRO A 281 6.13 8.89 1.29
C PRO A 281 5.76 9.13 -0.18
N TRP A 282 5.59 8.07 -0.98
CA TRP A 282 5.10 8.21 -2.36
C TRP A 282 3.62 8.60 -2.42
N PHE A 283 2.80 8.12 -1.48
CA PHE A 283 1.39 8.51 -1.40
C PHE A 283 1.20 9.95 -0.94
N ASP A 284 2.08 10.47 -0.07
CA ASP A 284 2.11 11.90 0.31
C ASP A 284 2.47 12.80 -0.89
N LYS A 285 3.50 12.43 -1.67
CA LYS A 285 3.94 13.24 -2.81
C LYS A 285 3.01 13.19 -4.04
N TYR A 286 2.43 12.03 -4.36
CA TYR A 286 1.71 11.83 -5.64
C TYR A 286 0.19 11.80 -5.53
N VAL A 287 -0.39 11.63 -4.33
CA VAL A 287 -1.81 11.97 -4.10
C VAL A 287 -1.93 13.48 -4.01
N THR A 288 -1.88 14.14 -5.18
CA THR A 288 -2.33 15.52 -5.32
C THR A 288 -3.74 15.67 -4.72
N ILE A 289 -4.07 16.85 -4.17
CA ILE A 289 -5.39 17.09 -3.57
C ILE A 289 -6.44 16.93 -4.67
N ALA A 290 -7.01 15.74 -4.72
CA ALA A 290 -7.81 15.26 -5.84
C ALA A 290 -9.25 15.70 -5.62
N LYS A 291 -9.44 17.00 -5.88
CA LYS A 291 -10.73 17.69 -5.84
C LYS A 291 -11.76 16.87 -6.61
N PRO A 292 -12.92 16.53 -6.04
CA PRO A 292 -13.96 15.79 -6.74
C PRO A 292 -14.57 16.68 -7.84
N MET A 293 -13.97 16.67 -9.03
CA MET A 293 -14.28 17.57 -10.15
C MET A 293 -15.75 17.51 -10.59
N ASN A 294 -16.44 16.42 -10.26
CA ASN A 294 -17.89 16.40 -10.17
C ASN A 294 -18.33 15.49 -9.01
N ARG A 295 -18.76 16.08 -7.88
CA ARG A 295 -19.26 15.34 -6.68
C ARG A 295 -20.46 14.40 -6.94
N THR A 296 -21.11 14.48 -8.10
CA THR A 296 -22.23 13.58 -8.45
C THR A 296 -21.78 12.28 -9.12
N VAL A 297 -20.57 12.21 -9.68
CA VAL A 297 -20.04 11.07 -10.43
C VAL A 297 -18.90 10.43 -9.63
N TRP A 298 -18.89 9.11 -9.51
CA TRP A 298 -17.76 8.39 -8.90
C TRP A 298 -16.53 8.49 -9.81
N PRO A 299 -15.46 9.20 -9.40
CA PRO A 299 -14.39 9.62 -10.32
C PRO A 299 -13.38 8.50 -10.63
N HIS A 300 -13.54 7.33 -10.01
CA HIS A 300 -12.58 6.22 -10.05
C HIS A 300 -13.07 5.02 -10.87
N GLY A 301 -14.06 5.22 -11.75
CA GLY A 301 -14.64 4.16 -12.58
C GLY A 301 -15.47 3.13 -11.79
N GLY A 302 -16.32 2.38 -12.50
CA GLY A 302 -17.17 1.36 -11.87
C GLY A 302 -18.27 1.94 -10.97
N VAL A 303 -18.59 1.22 -9.88
CA VAL A 303 -19.77 1.46 -9.04
C VAL A 303 -19.39 2.20 -7.76
N ARG A 304 -20.05 3.34 -7.47
CA ARG A 304 -19.90 4.08 -6.19
C ARG A 304 -20.08 3.13 -4.98
N PRO A 305 -19.22 3.18 -3.95
CA PRO A 305 -19.44 2.41 -2.72
C PRO A 305 -20.66 2.94 -1.96
N THR A 306 -21.38 2.04 -1.29
CA THR A 306 -22.30 2.42 -0.20
C THR A 306 -21.53 2.73 1.09
N SER A 307 -22.15 3.44 2.03
CA SER A 307 -21.57 3.73 3.35
C SER A 307 -21.14 2.47 4.08
N LYS A 308 -21.88 1.36 3.92
CA LYS A 308 -21.53 0.04 4.49
C LYS A 308 -20.27 -0.58 3.87
N GLU A 309 -19.99 -0.31 2.59
CA GLU A 309 -18.79 -0.78 1.88
C GLU A 309 -17.58 0.13 2.13
N ALA A 310 -17.81 1.44 2.30
CA ALA A 310 -16.79 2.45 2.58
C ALA A 310 -16.36 2.51 4.06
N CYS A 311 -17.28 2.22 4.99
CA CYS A 311 -17.09 2.31 6.43
C CYS A 311 -17.13 0.94 7.14
N PRO A 312 -16.37 -0.09 6.70
CA PRO A 312 -16.47 -1.44 7.25
C PRO A 312 -15.88 -1.50 8.67
N PRO A 313 -16.62 -1.98 9.68
CA PRO A 313 -16.13 -2.04 11.06
C PRO A 313 -15.08 -3.14 11.30
N LYS A 314 -14.81 -3.99 10.29
CA LYS A 314 -13.85 -5.11 10.34
C LYS A 314 -13.24 -5.37 8.95
N TYR A 315 -11.96 -5.75 8.91
CA TYR A 315 -11.22 -6.04 7.66
C TYR A 315 -11.96 -6.93 6.64
N PRO A 316 -12.65 -8.04 7.03
CA PRO A 316 -13.26 -8.96 6.07
C PRO A 316 -14.36 -8.38 5.17
N PHE A 317 -14.81 -7.16 5.45
CA PHE A 317 -15.85 -6.45 4.69
C PHE A 317 -15.29 -5.28 3.85
N LEU A 318 -13.97 -5.12 3.78
CA LEU A 318 -13.34 -4.01 3.07
C LEU A 318 -13.45 -4.13 1.55
N ARG A 319 -13.85 -3.03 0.90
CA ARG A 319 -14.17 -2.98 -0.54
C ARG A 319 -13.34 -1.98 -1.35
N ILE A 320 -12.02 -1.96 -1.16
CA ILE A 320 -11.14 -1.09 -1.98
C ILE A 320 -11.06 -1.50 -3.46
N ASP A 321 -11.71 -2.60 -3.87
CA ASP A 321 -12.01 -2.89 -5.29
C ASP A 321 -12.79 -1.75 -5.97
N LYS A 322 -13.61 -1.01 -5.21
CA LYS A 322 -14.31 0.20 -5.68
C LYS A 322 -13.37 1.34 -6.10
N MET A 323 -12.09 1.27 -5.70
CA MET A 323 -11.02 2.20 -6.05
C MET A 323 -10.09 1.66 -7.14
N ALA A 324 -10.36 0.49 -7.76
CA ALA A 324 -9.38 -0.25 -8.56
C ALA A 324 -8.69 0.57 -9.67
N PHE A 325 -9.43 1.38 -10.44
CA PHE A 325 -8.81 2.23 -11.47
C PHE A 325 -7.95 3.36 -10.88
N GLN A 326 -8.27 3.89 -9.70
CA GLN A 326 -7.41 4.87 -9.02
C GLN A 326 -6.16 4.23 -8.42
N ILE A 327 -6.31 3.02 -7.86
CA ILE A 327 -5.17 2.19 -7.43
C ILE A 327 -4.24 1.96 -8.63
N GLN A 328 -4.82 1.68 -9.79
CA GLN A 328 -4.08 1.48 -11.02
C GLN A 328 -3.37 2.76 -11.51
N ASP A 329 -4.09 3.89 -11.57
CA ASP A 329 -3.56 5.20 -11.95
C ASP A 329 -2.38 5.65 -11.07
N ASP A 330 -2.58 5.68 -9.75
CA ASP A 330 -1.58 6.12 -8.78
C ASP A 330 -0.29 5.27 -8.85
N LEU A 331 -0.44 3.95 -9.02
CA LEU A 331 0.69 3.02 -9.07
C LEU A 331 1.41 3.05 -10.42
N ARG A 332 0.71 3.23 -11.54
CA ARG A 332 1.31 3.46 -12.86
C ARG A 332 2.13 4.76 -12.87
N LYS A 333 1.58 5.85 -12.31
CA LYS A 333 2.28 7.14 -12.14
C LYS A 333 3.49 7.03 -11.23
N MET A 334 3.38 6.30 -10.11
CA MET A 334 4.51 6.00 -9.21
C MET A 334 5.60 5.21 -9.93
N ALA A 335 5.23 4.13 -10.65
CA ALA A 335 6.18 3.26 -11.32
C ALA A 335 6.96 3.98 -12.43
N VAL A 336 6.28 4.70 -13.31
CA VAL A 336 6.95 5.47 -14.37
C VAL A 336 7.83 6.58 -13.80
N SER A 337 7.39 7.25 -12.72
CA SER A 337 8.24 8.24 -12.03
C SER A 337 9.51 7.62 -11.42
N LEU A 338 9.47 6.34 -11.03
CA LEU A 338 10.62 5.60 -10.49
C LEU A 338 11.57 5.14 -11.60
N VAL A 339 11.07 4.34 -12.55
CA VAL A 339 11.90 3.54 -13.48
C VAL A 339 11.85 4.02 -14.92
N GLY A 340 10.97 4.97 -15.23
CA GLY A 340 10.75 5.49 -16.57
C GLY A 340 9.75 4.66 -17.36
N THR A 341 9.70 4.88 -18.67
CA THR A 341 8.79 4.19 -19.59
C THR A 341 9.52 3.12 -20.40
N ARG A 342 8.98 1.88 -20.39
CA ARG A 342 9.20 0.93 -21.50
C ARG A 342 8.66 1.57 -22.79
N ASP A 343 9.26 1.29 -23.94
CA ASP A 343 8.84 1.90 -25.21
C ASP A 343 7.36 1.64 -25.54
N ASP A 344 6.81 0.49 -25.13
CA ASP A 344 5.38 0.14 -25.25
C ASP A 344 4.49 0.98 -24.30
N VAL A 345 4.97 1.23 -23.08
CA VAL A 345 4.24 2.00 -22.04
C VAL A 345 4.11 3.48 -22.40
N ARG A 346 4.99 4.04 -23.25
CA ARG A 346 4.91 5.43 -23.73
C ARG A 346 3.61 5.79 -24.48
N ARG A 347 2.80 4.80 -24.84
CA ARG A 347 1.52 4.99 -25.56
C ARG A 347 0.31 5.13 -24.63
N HIS A 348 0.48 4.96 -23.32
CA HIS A 348 -0.63 5.06 -22.36
C HIS A 348 -0.95 6.54 -22.05
N PRO A 349 -2.21 6.99 -22.20
CA PRO A 349 -2.54 8.43 -22.16
C PRO A 349 -2.29 9.09 -20.79
N ASP A 350 -2.51 8.37 -19.69
CA ASP A 350 -2.36 8.90 -18.32
C ASP A 350 -0.91 8.96 -17.80
N VAL A 351 0.08 8.64 -18.65
CA VAL A 351 1.49 8.53 -18.28
C VAL A 351 2.27 9.77 -18.72
N PRO A 352 3.01 10.45 -17.82
CA PRO A 352 3.90 11.55 -18.20
C PRO A 352 5.12 11.01 -18.94
N VAL A 353 5.09 11.06 -20.28
CA VAL A 353 6.12 10.47 -21.16
C VAL A 353 7.50 11.10 -20.98
N ASP A 354 7.56 12.39 -20.68
CA ASP A 354 8.80 13.20 -20.65
C ASP A 354 9.50 13.26 -19.28
N ALA A 355 9.03 12.49 -18.29
CA ALA A 355 9.59 12.51 -16.94
C ALA A 355 10.88 11.67 -16.83
N THR A 356 12.00 12.33 -16.50
CA THR A 356 13.26 11.65 -16.14
C THR A 356 13.04 10.71 -14.93
N PRO A 357 13.43 9.43 -15.02
CA PRO A 357 13.23 8.47 -13.91
C PRO A 357 14.07 8.83 -12.69
N LEU A 358 13.50 8.68 -11.48
CA LEU A 358 14.23 8.91 -10.23
C LEU A 358 15.26 7.81 -9.92
N VAL A 359 15.14 6.62 -10.53
CA VAL A 359 16.08 5.50 -10.41
C VAL A 359 16.51 5.09 -11.83
N HIS A 360 17.71 5.54 -12.22
CA HIS A 360 18.29 5.21 -13.52
C HIS A 360 18.73 3.75 -13.62
N ASN A 361 18.79 3.22 -14.86
CA ASN A 361 19.36 1.91 -15.19
C ASN A 361 18.71 0.73 -14.46
N VAL A 362 17.41 0.85 -14.13
CA VAL A 362 16.62 -0.27 -13.62
C VAL A 362 16.34 -1.22 -14.76
N GLU A 363 17.00 -2.37 -14.74
CA GLU A 363 16.59 -3.53 -15.53
C GLU A 363 15.17 -3.94 -15.11
N LEU A 364 14.24 -4.02 -16.07
CA LEU A 364 12.87 -4.47 -15.88
C LEU A 364 12.71 -5.88 -16.43
N ASP A 365 11.94 -6.70 -15.73
CA ASP A 365 11.67 -8.09 -16.08
C ASP A 365 10.39 -8.19 -16.94
N ASP A 366 10.27 -9.23 -17.76
CA ASP A 366 9.02 -9.55 -18.47
C ASP A 366 8.02 -10.19 -17.53
N VAL A 367 8.49 -11.08 -16.64
CA VAL A 367 7.70 -11.61 -15.54
C VAL A 367 8.24 -11.09 -14.20
N ALA A 368 7.39 -10.43 -13.42
CA ALA A 368 7.67 -10.10 -12.03
C ALA A 368 6.87 -11.03 -11.10
N LEU A 369 7.57 -11.86 -10.31
CA LEU A 369 6.99 -12.88 -9.44
C LEU A 369 7.21 -12.50 -7.97
N HIS A 370 6.15 -12.11 -7.26
CA HIS A 370 6.24 -11.82 -5.82
C HIS A 370 6.07 -13.08 -4.95
N PHE A 371 7.16 -13.47 -4.27
CA PHE A 371 7.25 -14.65 -3.42
C PHE A 371 7.24 -14.29 -1.93
N ARG A 372 6.08 -14.40 -1.27
CA ARG A 372 5.86 -14.00 0.13
C ARG A 372 6.47 -14.97 1.17
N CYS A 373 7.78 -14.97 1.36
CA CYS A 373 8.41 -15.91 2.31
C CYS A 373 8.27 -15.54 3.81
N GLY A 374 8.29 -14.26 4.18
CA GLY A 374 8.60 -13.77 5.54
C GLY A 374 7.80 -14.34 6.71
N ASP A 375 6.60 -13.81 6.97
CA ASP A 375 5.75 -14.29 8.07
C ASP A 375 5.10 -15.65 7.79
N VAL A 376 5.20 -16.12 6.54
CA VAL A 376 4.60 -17.37 6.05
C VAL A 376 5.46 -18.59 6.39
N LEU A 377 6.76 -18.56 6.05
CA LEU A 377 7.76 -19.49 6.60
C LEU A 377 8.12 -19.12 8.06
N GLY A 378 7.65 -17.97 8.53
CA GLY A 378 7.99 -17.40 9.81
C GLY A 378 7.43 -18.10 11.03
N GLY A 379 6.45 -18.99 10.85
CA GLY A 379 5.79 -19.69 11.96
C GLY A 379 4.68 -18.86 12.63
N VAL A 380 4.01 -17.98 11.90
CA VAL A 380 2.70 -17.49 12.32
C VAL A 380 1.69 -18.63 12.16
N ARG A 381 0.99 -19.05 13.22
CA ARG A 381 -0.01 -20.12 13.15
C ARG A 381 -1.34 -19.60 12.58
N ARG A 382 -1.42 -19.47 11.25
CA ARG A 382 -2.61 -19.01 10.52
C ARG A 382 -2.88 -19.90 9.30
N ASN A 383 -4.16 -20.09 9.00
CA ASN A 383 -4.63 -20.91 7.88
C ASN A 383 -5.29 -20.06 6.79
N ASP A 384 -5.47 -18.76 7.03
CA ASP A 384 -6.02 -17.78 6.10
C ASP A 384 -4.96 -17.06 5.26
N PHE A 385 -3.68 -17.42 5.40
CA PHE A 385 -2.66 -17.20 4.39
C PHE A 385 -1.61 -18.32 4.40
N GLY A 386 -0.89 -18.46 3.29
CA GLY A 386 0.00 -19.57 3.04
C GLY A 386 0.85 -19.38 1.79
N MET A 387 1.31 -20.50 1.24
CA MET A 387 2.08 -20.59 0.00
C MET A 387 1.32 -21.35 -1.08
N ILE A 388 1.76 -21.22 -2.32
CA ILE A 388 1.42 -22.07 -3.47
C ILE A 388 2.65 -22.86 -3.91
N ARG A 389 2.46 -24.03 -4.53
CA ARG A 389 3.54 -24.82 -5.14
C ARG A 389 4.19 -24.05 -6.31
N PHE A 390 5.37 -24.45 -6.74
CA PHE A 390 6.09 -23.71 -7.78
C PHE A 390 5.46 -23.88 -9.18
N ASN A 391 4.82 -25.00 -9.48
CA ASN A 391 4.08 -25.22 -10.72
C ASN A 391 2.94 -24.20 -10.93
N GLU A 392 2.34 -23.69 -9.85
CA GLU A 392 1.30 -22.67 -9.92
C GLU A 392 1.79 -21.36 -10.53
N TYR A 393 3.09 -21.03 -10.42
CA TYR A 393 3.68 -19.92 -11.16
C TYR A 393 3.92 -20.27 -12.64
N LYS A 394 4.41 -21.49 -12.94
CA LYS A 394 4.71 -21.94 -14.32
C LYS A 394 3.50 -21.84 -15.26
N LYS A 395 2.28 -22.07 -14.75
CA LYS A 395 1.02 -21.95 -15.51
C LYS A 395 0.77 -20.58 -16.12
N TRP A 396 1.38 -19.51 -15.59
CA TRP A 396 1.15 -18.12 -16.00
C TRP A 396 2.42 -17.43 -16.50
N ILE A 397 3.47 -18.19 -16.82
CA ILE A 397 4.71 -17.68 -17.41
C ILE A 397 4.68 -18.00 -18.93
N PRO A 398 4.72 -16.99 -19.81
CA PRO A 398 4.76 -17.23 -21.26
C PRO A 398 5.99 -18.01 -21.70
N ASN A 399 5.82 -18.96 -22.63
CA ASN A 399 6.91 -19.79 -23.17
C ASN A 399 8.04 -18.98 -23.84
N ASN A 400 7.78 -17.73 -24.22
CA ASN A 400 8.73 -16.80 -24.85
C ASN A 400 9.28 -15.73 -23.88
N THR A 401 9.21 -15.97 -22.57
CA THR A 401 9.74 -15.06 -21.55
C THR A 401 11.28 -14.98 -21.63
N GLU A 402 11.84 -13.76 -21.75
CA GLU A 402 13.28 -13.54 -21.77
C GLU A 402 13.85 -13.29 -20.36
N SER A 403 13.03 -12.77 -19.44
CA SER A 403 13.48 -12.37 -18.10
C SER A 403 12.44 -12.59 -16.99
N ILE A 404 12.88 -13.10 -15.84
CA ILE A 404 12.04 -13.34 -14.65
C ILE A 404 12.69 -12.75 -13.40
N GLY A 405 11.98 -11.81 -12.76
CA GLY A 405 12.38 -11.15 -11.52
C GLY A 405 11.60 -11.69 -10.32
N ILE A 406 12.26 -12.47 -9.46
CA ILE A 406 11.70 -12.97 -8.21
C ILE A 406 11.84 -11.90 -7.13
N LEU A 407 10.71 -11.32 -6.74
CA LEU A 407 10.57 -10.26 -5.74
C LEU A 407 10.23 -10.88 -4.39
N THR A 408 11.12 -10.73 -3.42
CA THR A 408 11.01 -11.37 -2.10
C THR A 408 11.60 -10.45 -1.03
N GLN A 409 11.49 -10.81 0.25
CA GLN A 409 12.13 -10.03 1.30
C GLN A 409 13.66 -10.02 1.14
N PRO A 410 14.38 -8.96 1.55
CA PRO A 410 15.83 -8.92 1.50
C PRO A 410 16.47 -10.12 2.20
N PHE A 411 17.55 -10.66 1.65
CA PHE A 411 18.36 -11.66 2.36
C PHE A 411 19.33 -11.07 3.39
N ASP A 412 19.32 -9.74 3.54
CA ASP A 412 19.96 -9.01 4.63
C ASP A 412 19.03 -8.96 5.86
N ILE A 413 19.47 -9.59 6.94
CA ILE A 413 18.77 -9.61 8.23
C ILE A 413 18.59 -8.18 8.79
N GLY A 414 19.47 -7.23 8.46
CA GLY A 414 19.34 -5.81 8.82
C GLY A 414 18.02 -5.19 8.34
N GLN A 415 17.67 -5.43 7.08
CA GLN A 415 16.53 -4.83 6.37
C GLN A 415 15.17 -5.51 6.66
N ASN A 416 15.16 -6.66 7.32
CA ASN A 416 13.93 -7.40 7.65
C ASN A 416 13.19 -6.83 8.89
N ARG A 417 11.85 -6.94 8.91
CA ARG A 417 11.06 -6.62 10.12
C ARG A 417 11.47 -7.55 11.26
N LYS A 418 11.43 -7.07 12.51
CA LYS A 418 11.90 -7.80 13.71
C LYS A 418 11.39 -9.26 13.81
N LYS A 419 10.15 -9.52 13.37
CA LYS A 419 9.53 -10.86 13.38
C LYS A 419 10.02 -11.82 12.28
N ASP A 420 10.52 -11.31 11.16
CA ASP A 420 10.96 -12.13 10.01
C ASP A 420 12.47 -12.46 10.08
N LYS A 421 13.26 -11.70 10.86
CA LYS A 421 14.74 -11.79 10.93
C LYS A 421 15.28 -13.21 11.16
N GLY A 422 14.65 -14.00 12.04
CA GLY A 422 15.08 -15.37 12.36
C GLY A 422 14.76 -16.43 11.29
N LYS A 423 14.31 -16.01 10.09
CA LYS A 423 13.69 -16.87 9.07
C LYS A 423 14.22 -16.61 7.66
N VAL A 424 15.18 -15.68 7.55
CA VAL A 424 15.84 -15.28 6.30
C VAL A 424 16.60 -16.45 5.64
N GLY A 425 17.16 -17.37 6.43
CA GLY A 425 17.79 -18.60 5.92
C GLY A 425 16.80 -19.48 5.13
N ASN A 426 15.68 -19.88 5.76
CA ASN A 426 14.62 -20.66 5.12
C ASN A 426 14.07 -19.98 3.86
N CYS A 427 13.88 -18.66 3.91
CA CYS A 427 13.47 -17.89 2.72
C CYS A 427 14.52 -17.97 1.60
N ARG A 428 15.81 -17.81 1.92
CA ARG A 428 16.90 -17.91 0.96
C ARG A 428 16.92 -19.29 0.29
N THR A 429 16.85 -20.37 1.07
CA THR A 429 16.82 -21.75 0.53
C THR A 429 15.67 -21.94 -0.47
N VAL A 430 14.43 -21.64 -0.06
CA VAL A 430 13.24 -21.84 -0.91
C VAL A 430 13.26 -20.94 -2.16
N VAL A 431 13.80 -19.72 -2.07
CA VAL A 431 13.88 -18.84 -3.23
C VAL A 431 14.98 -19.26 -4.21
N HIS A 432 16.09 -19.85 -3.76
CA HIS A 432 17.06 -20.46 -4.69
C HIS A 432 16.48 -21.71 -5.36
N GLU A 433 15.76 -22.55 -4.64
CA GLU A 433 15.02 -23.68 -5.24
C GLU A 433 14.03 -23.20 -6.32
N LEU A 434 13.35 -22.07 -6.09
CA LEU A 434 12.47 -21.44 -7.08
C LEU A 434 13.25 -20.90 -8.29
N VAL A 435 14.48 -20.41 -8.12
CA VAL A 435 15.35 -20.03 -9.25
C VAL A 435 15.66 -21.26 -10.09
N ASP A 436 16.14 -22.34 -9.49
CA ASP A 436 16.56 -23.55 -10.21
C ASP A 436 15.38 -24.23 -10.91
N TYR A 437 14.23 -24.37 -10.24
CA TYR A 437 12.99 -24.93 -10.78
C TYR A 437 12.38 -24.08 -11.91
N LEU A 438 12.57 -22.76 -11.90
CA LEU A 438 12.18 -21.89 -13.02
C LEU A 438 13.20 -21.92 -14.16
N GLN A 439 14.49 -22.02 -13.86
CA GLN A 439 15.56 -22.11 -14.86
C GLN A 439 15.49 -23.41 -15.68
N GLU A 440 15.07 -24.53 -15.07
CA GLU A 440 14.80 -25.79 -15.78
C GLU A 440 13.67 -25.65 -16.82
N PHE A 441 12.61 -24.90 -16.48
CA PHE A 441 11.42 -24.72 -17.30
C PHE A 441 11.58 -23.65 -18.39
N ALA A 442 12.29 -22.58 -18.07
CA ALA A 442 12.62 -21.50 -19.00
C ALA A 442 14.15 -21.40 -19.17
N PRO A 443 14.80 -22.39 -19.82
CA PRO A 443 16.27 -22.49 -19.88
C PRO A 443 16.95 -21.35 -20.63
N ASN A 444 16.21 -20.60 -21.44
CA ASN A 444 16.70 -19.40 -22.15
C ASN A 444 16.41 -18.10 -21.39
N ALA A 445 15.58 -18.13 -20.34
CA ALA A 445 15.19 -16.93 -19.59
C ALA A 445 16.24 -16.60 -18.53
N LYS A 446 16.53 -15.31 -18.37
CA LYS A 446 17.33 -14.79 -17.26
C LYS A 446 16.50 -14.76 -15.98
N ILE A 447 16.70 -15.73 -15.10
CA ILE A 447 16.09 -15.73 -13.77
C ILE A 447 16.94 -14.87 -12.81
N SER A 448 16.31 -14.01 -12.01
CA SER A 448 17.02 -13.14 -11.07
C SER A 448 16.26 -12.91 -9.76
N ILE A 449 16.98 -12.80 -8.65
CA ILE A 449 16.39 -12.45 -7.34
C ILE A 449 16.50 -10.94 -7.14
N ARG A 450 15.37 -10.26 -7.13
CA ARG A 450 15.23 -8.82 -6.95
C ARG A 450 15.02 -8.52 -5.45
N ASN A 451 16.09 -8.56 -4.66
CA ASN A 451 16.07 -8.25 -3.22
C ASN A 451 17.38 -7.66 -2.65
N GLY A 452 18.20 -7.04 -3.50
CA GLY A 452 19.48 -6.42 -3.09
C GLY A 452 19.32 -5.14 -2.25
N PRO A 453 20.41 -4.55 -1.71
CA PRO A 453 20.33 -3.42 -0.78
C PRO A 453 19.80 -2.11 -1.39
N ASN A 454 19.79 -2.00 -2.73
CA ASN A 454 19.20 -0.88 -3.46
C ASN A 454 17.73 -1.16 -3.88
N GLU A 455 17.22 -2.37 -3.64
CA GLU A 455 15.88 -2.79 -4.03
C GLU A 455 14.84 -2.30 -3.01
N THR A 456 14.42 -1.06 -3.20
CA THR A 456 13.47 -0.38 -2.30
C THR A 456 12.03 -0.88 -2.50
N LEU A 457 11.16 -0.70 -1.49
CA LEU A 457 9.76 -1.14 -1.60
C LEU A 457 8.98 -0.47 -2.75
N PRO A 458 9.16 0.84 -3.05
CA PRO A 458 8.60 1.45 -4.25
C PRO A 458 9.15 0.84 -5.53
N LEU A 459 10.45 0.52 -5.59
CA LEU A 459 11.05 -0.12 -6.77
C LEU A 459 10.50 -1.53 -7.00
N THR A 460 10.30 -2.30 -5.93
CA THR A 460 9.63 -3.61 -5.95
C THR A 460 8.19 -3.50 -6.48
N TYR A 461 7.44 -2.46 -6.08
CA TYR A 461 6.12 -2.17 -6.65
C TYR A 461 6.22 -1.78 -8.13
N ALA A 462 7.17 -0.93 -8.50
CA ALA A 462 7.36 -0.49 -9.88
C ALA A 462 7.68 -1.66 -10.82
N ARG A 463 8.48 -2.65 -10.39
CA ARG A 463 8.73 -3.88 -11.15
C ARG A 463 7.45 -4.68 -11.40
N LEU A 464 6.62 -4.88 -10.37
CA LEU A 464 5.31 -5.55 -10.51
C LEU A 464 4.35 -4.76 -11.39
N VAL A 465 4.45 -3.43 -11.44
CA VAL A 465 3.61 -2.59 -12.29
C VAL A 465 4.08 -2.58 -13.76
N MET A 466 5.40 -2.69 -14.00
CA MET A 466 6.02 -2.51 -15.33
C MET A 466 6.42 -3.82 -16.02
N ALA A 467 6.19 -4.96 -15.39
CA ALA A 467 6.33 -6.27 -16.02
C ALA A 467 5.21 -6.52 -17.04
N ASN A 468 5.51 -7.36 -18.04
CA ASN A 468 4.51 -7.82 -19.00
C ASN A 468 3.52 -8.80 -18.34
N HIS A 469 3.99 -9.59 -17.37
CA HIS A 469 3.17 -10.48 -16.53
C HIS A 469 3.56 -10.32 -15.05
N SER A 470 2.58 -10.12 -14.17
CA SER A 470 2.79 -9.74 -12.76
C SER A 470 2.12 -10.73 -11.82
N ILE A 471 2.88 -11.68 -11.27
CA ILE A 471 2.35 -12.85 -10.56
C ILE A 471 2.56 -12.72 -9.04
N THR A 472 1.54 -13.01 -8.22
CA THR A 472 1.64 -12.90 -6.76
C THR A 472 0.87 -13.95 -5.97
N SER A 473 1.50 -14.49 -4.93
CA SER A 473 0.80 -15.24 -3.87
C SER A 473 0.04 -14.32 -2.90
N LEU A 474 -0.80 -14.90 -2.05
CA LEU A 474 -1.80 -14.22 -1.23
C LEU A 474 -1.16 -13.20 -0.25
N SER A 475 -1.16 -11.94 -0.66
CA SER A 475 -0.43 -10.86 0.00
C SER A 475 -1.10 -9.51 -0.24
N SER A 476 -1.35 -8.73 0.81
CA SER A 476 -1.76 -7.33 0.68
C SER A 476 -0.66 -6.44 0.07
N PHE A 477 0.61 -6.85 0.21
CA PHE A 477 1.73 -6.21 -0.45
C PHE A 477 1.78 -6.54 -1.95
N GLY A 478 1.35 -7.74 -2.36
CA GLY A 478 1.43 -8.22 -3.73
C GLY A 478 0.25 -7.85 -4.62
N ILE A 479 -0.99 -7.92 -4.10
CA ILE A 479 -2.20 -7.63 -4.90
C ILE A 479 -2.24 -6.20 -5.42
N ILE A 480 -1.77 -5.23 -4.63
CA ILE A 480 -1.90 -3.81 -4.92
C ILE A 480 -1.14 -3.40 -6.19
N PRO A 481 0.16 -3.71 -6.38
CA PRO A 481 0.85 -3.44 -7.65
C PRO A 481 0.39 -4.36 -8.80
N VAL A 482 -0.23 -5.51 -8.51
CA VAL A 482 -0.86 -6.35 -9.55
C VAL A 482 -2.15 -5.72 -10.09
N VAL A 483 -2.97 -5.07 -9.24
CA VAL A 483 -4.06 -4.18 -9.68
C VAL A 483 -3.51 -3.02 -10.56
N GLY A 484 -2.28 -2.58 -10.28
CA GLY A 484 -1.60 -1.51 -11.00
C GLY A 484 -0.89 -1.88 -12.29
N THR A 485 -0.75 -3.16 -12.66
CA THR A 485 0.11 -3.55 -13.78
C THR A 485 -0.31 -2.96 -15.13
N PHE A 486 0.67 -2.63 -15.97
CA PHE A 486 0.45 -2.31 -17.39
C PHE A 486 0.22 -3.56 -18.25
N GLY A 487 0.73 -4.72 -17.82
CA GLY A 487 0.60 -6.00 -18.51
C GLY A 487 -0.56 -6.86 -17.99
N GLU A 488 -0.36 -8.17 -17.95
CA GLU A 488 -1.30 -9.13 -17.37
C GLU A 488 -0.98 -9.39 -15.89
N GLY A 489 -1.96 -9.20 -15.01
CA GLY A 489 -1.83 -9.43 -13.57
C GLY A 489 -2.38 -10.78 -13.15
N TYR A 490 -1.69 -11.51 -12.28
CA TYR A 490 -2.13 -12.81 -11.76
C TYR A 490 -1.99 -12.86 -10.24
N PHE A 491 -3.09 -13.06 -9.53
CA PHE A 491 -3.10 -13.10 -8.06
C PHE A 491 -3.76 -14.36 -7.51
N GLN A 492 -3.16 -14.94 -6.47
CA GLN A 492 -3.78 -16.03 -5.72
C GLN A 492 -5.09 -15.55 -5.08
N LYS A 493 -6.16 -16.32 -5.29
CA LYS A 493 -7.51 -16.09 -4.76
C LYS A 493 -7.53 -15.52 -3.34
N GLY A 494 -8.16 -14.34 -3.21
CA GLY A 494 -8.34 -13.67 -1.93
C GLY A 494 -9.29 -14.44 -1.00
N ASN A 495 -9.20 -14.17 0.30
CA ASN A 495 -10.16 -14.71 1.27
C ASN A 495 -10.53 -13.64 2.32
N ARG A 496 -11.44 -13.99 3.22
CA ARG A 496 -11.96 -13.05 4.23
C ARG A 496 -10.90 -12.56 5.23
N GLY A 497 -9.79 -13.28 5.42
CA GLY A 497 -8.69 -12.93 6.32
C GLY A 497 -7.53 -12.18 5.65
N VAL A 498 -7.33 -12.34 4.33
CA VAL A 498 -6.34 -11.61 3.52
C VAL A 498 -6.93 -11.22 2.16
N ASN A 499 -6.91 -9.93 1.85
CA ASN A 499 -7.40 -9.33 0.60
C ASN A 499 -8.87 -9.65 0.25
N PRO A 500 -9.85 -9.35 1.14
CA PRO A 500 -11.27 -9.67 0.90
C PRO A 500 -11.87 -8.95 -0.32
N PHE A 501 -11.28 -7.85 -0.76
CA PHE A 501 -11.62 -7.11 -1.97
C PHE A 501 -11.15 -7.80 -3.28
N ALA A 502 -10.13 -8.67 -3.22
CA ALA A 502 -9.47 -9.16 -4.43
C ALA A 502 -10.38 -9.99 -5.34
N THR A 503 -11.39 -10.67 -4.77
CA THR A 503 -12.36 -11.49 -5.52
C THR A 503 -13.25 -10.68 -6.48
N TYR A 504 -13.28 -9.34 -6.38
CA TYR A 504 -14.06 -8.47 -7.27
C TYR A 504 -13.18 -7.77 -8.34
N ILE A 505 -11.86 -7.92 -8.27
CA ILE A 505 -10.93 -7.22 -9.18
C ILE A 505 -11.06 -7.67 -10.64
N PRO A 506 -11.18 -8.98 -10.97
CA PRO A 506 -11.29 -9.42 -12.37
C PRO A 506 -12.55 -8.91 -13.09
N ASP A 507 -13.65 -8.69 -12.35
CA ASP A 507 -14.90 -8.13 -12.88
C ASP A 507 -14.78 -6.62 -13.23
N ILE A 508 -13.69 -5.97 -12.79
CA ILE A 508 -13.44 -4.53 -12.95
C ILE A 508 -12.25 -4.26 -13.87
N LEU A 509 -11.19 -5.06 -13.76
CA LEU A 509 -9.94 -4.93 -14.53
C LEU A 509 -9.72 -6.20 -15.37
N PRO A 510 -10.00 -6.19 -16.69
CA PRO A 510 -9.99 -7.40 -17.51
C PRO A 510 -8.58 -7.97 -17.76
N ASN A 511 -7.52 -7.23 -17.43
CA ASN A 511 -6.13 -7.67 -17.46
C ASN A 511 -5.63 -8.21 -16.12
N VAL A 512 -6.52 -8.47 -15.14
CA VAL A 512 -6.13 -8.91 -13.78
C VAL A 512 -6.90 -10.15 -13.36
N HIS A 513 -6.21 -11.29 -13.33
CA HIS A 513 -6.78 -12.64 -13.26
C HIS A 513 -6.58 -13.29 -11.88
N GLN A 514 -7.58 -14.07 -11.45
CA GLN A 514 -7.51 -14.84 -10.21
C GLN A 514 -6.95 -16.25 -10.46
N MET A 515 -5.92 -16.63 -9.71
CA MET A 515 -5.35 -17.98 -9.69
C MET A 515 -6.07 -18.86 -8.65
N GLU A 516 -6.70 -19.94 -9.13
CA GLU A 516 -7.26 -21.03 -8.31
C GLU A 516 -6.16 -22.07 -7.99
N ALA A 517 -5.30 -21.75 -7.02
CA ALA A 517 -4.11 -22.53 -6.66
C ALA A 517 -4.23 -23.20 -5.28
N GLU A 518 -3.66 -24.41 -5.12
CA GLU A 518 -3.58 -25.09 -3.80
C GLU A 518 -2.82 -24.21 -2.79
N VAL A 519 -3.42 -23.98 -1.62
CA VAL A 519 -2.82 -23.18 -0.55
C VAL A 519 -2.39 -24.09 0.58
N ARG A 520 -1.09 -24.10 0.91
CA ARG A 520 -0.63 -24.64 2.20
C ARG A 520 -0.48 -23.50 3.19
N GLY A 521 -1.31 -23.48 4.24
CA GLY A 521 -1.35 -22.44 5.26
C GLY A 521 -0.08 -22.38 6.11
N SER A 522 0.24 -21.21 6.66
CA SER A 522 1.43 -21.06 7.53
C SER A 522 1.34 -21.88 8.82
N GLY A 523 0.13 -22.25 9.25
CA GLY A 523 -0.12 -23.23 10.31
C GLY A 523 0.21 -24.69 9.96
N GLU A 524 0.25 -25.05 8.67
CA GLU A 524 0.54 -26.41 8.18
C GLU A 524 2.02 -26.61 7.83
N MET A 525 2.69 -25.52 7.42
CA MET A 525 4.15 -25.46 7.28
C MET A 525 4.87 -25.40 8.64
N MET A 526 4.15 -25.11 9.73
CA MET A 526 4.69 -25.04 11.08
C MET A 526 5.28 -26.38 11.53
N GLY A 527 6.53 -26.37 11.98
CA GLY A 527 7.22 -27.56 12.47
C GLY A 527 7.72 -28.53 11.39
N LYS A 528 7.50 -28.23 10.10
CA LYS A 528 8.18 -28.93 9.00
C LYS A 528 9.65 -28.49 8.94
N SER A 529 10.54 -29.40 8.54
CA SER A 529 11.92 -29.05 8.19
C SER A 529 11.94 -28.27 6.86
N ILE A 530 13.06 -27.65 6.49
CA ILE A 530 13.13 -26.84 5.27
C ILE A 530 13.13 -27.72 4.01
N GLU A 531 13.70 -28.91 4.12
CA GLU A 531 13.75 -29.96 3.09
C GLU A 531 12.32 -30.44 2.78
N ASN A 532 11.51 -30.77 3.80
CA ASN A 532 10.12 -31.20 3.64
C ASN A 532 9.19 -30.07 3.11
N LEU A 533 9.64 -28.81 3.15
CA LEU A 533 8.94 -27.68 2.53
C LEU A 533 9.36 -27.53 1.06
N VAL A 534 10.67 -27.57 0.77
CA VAL A 534 11.24 -27.62 -0.58
C VAL A 534 10.64 -28.76 -1.40
N GLU A 535 10.60 -29.97 -0.84
CA GLU A 535 9.98 -31.14 -1.47
C GLU A 535 8.53 -30.84 -1.88
N TRP A 536 7.71 -30.23 -1.03
CA TRP A 536 6.33 -29.89 -1.39
C TRP A 536 6.22 -28.78 -2.44
N PHE A 537 7.13 -27.80 -2.45
CA PHE A 537 7.13 -26.75 -3.46
C PHE A 537 7.43 -27.29 -4.87
N VAL A 538 8.35 -28.25 -4.97
CA VAL A 538 8.87 -28.82 -6.23
C VAL A 538 8.09 -30.04 -6.69
N ASN A 539 7.49 -30.82 -5.76
CA ASN A 539 6.83 -32.07 -6.10
C ASN A 539 5.50 -31.84 -6.84
N ASP A 540 5.55 -32.06 -8.14
CA ASP A 540 4.42 -31.95 -9.08
C ASP A 540 3.44 -33.14 -9.03
N THR A 541 3.68 -34.15 -8.18
CA THR A 541 2.67 -35.21 -7.99
C THR A 541 1.42 -34.68 -7.30
N PHE A 542 0.33 -34.69 -8.07
CA PHE A 542 -1.00 -34.31 -7.63
C PHE A 542 -1.64 -35.48 -6.88
N ILE A 543 -1.33 -35.59 -5.58
CA ILE A 543 -2.05 -36.48 -4.66
C ILE A 543 -3.41 -35.84 -4.38
N GLY A 544 -4.38 -36.10 -5.26
CA GLY A 544 -5.79 -35.71 -5.14
C GLY A 544 -6.65 -36.74 -4.42
#